data_AF-A0A653NB36-F1
#
_entry.id   AF-A0A653NB36-F1
#
_cell.length_a   1.000
_cell.length_b   1.000
_cell.length_c   1.000
_cell.angle_alpha   90.00
_cell.angle_beta   90.00
_cell.angle_gamma   90.00
#
_symmetry.space_group_name_H-M   'P 1'
#
loop_
_entity.id
_entity.type
_entity.pdbx_description
1 polymer ?
#
loop_
_entity_poly.entity_id
_entity_poly.type
_entity_poly.pdbx_seq_one_letter_code
_entity_poly.pdbx_strand_id
1 'polypeptide(L)'
;MFQATKCLILWKNQSGKNDYVLIICTPKYKTKSEDRIGGVGYEGDIMTAEVLQKSNHRKFIPILKSGTKDTSIPSWLQGKYYVDLSNETHYENNYSDLTTTLLNDRETAPELGISTTRKTPNSRNQETKSEPVPKDEPIKIKGIVIDEITQPTNDGTAGSGLYKIPFELNRTPSYEWRELFINAWNRPPSWTSMHRRGIATAYGNQVILNGTTIEEVEKYHKDTLKLAVQVANKQLEEINRRKQQQAERERIERENHRKNIDDISNRINFD
;
A
#
# COMPACT_ATOMS: atom_id res chain seq x y z
N MET A 1 -25.15 2.42 -16.68
CA MET A 1 -25.31 1.84 -18.03
C MET A 1 -23.92 1.62 -18.60
N PHE A 2 -23.53 0.37 -18.80
CA PHE A 2 -22.17 -0.02 -19.18
C PHE A 2 -21.99 0.11 -20.71
N GLN A 3 -21.04 0.92 -21.16
CA GLN A 3 -20.53 0.87 -22.54
C GLN A 3 -19.18 0.13 -22.54
N ALA A 4 -19.22 -1.13 -22.93
CA ALA A 4 -18.10 -2.07 -22.95
C ALA A 4 -17.16 -1.88 -24.16
N THR A 5 -16.73 -0.64 -24.45
CA THR A 5 -15.79 -0.37 -25.56
C THR A 5 -14.47 0.23 -25.08
N LYS A 6 -14.37 0.66 -23.81
CA LYS A 6 -13.15 1.23 -23.23
C LYS A 6 -12.64 0.34 -22.10
N CYS A 7 -11.35 0.03 -22.08
CA CYS A 7 -10.67 -0.70 -20.99
C CYS A 7 -10.52 0.14 -19.70
N LEU A 8 -11.40 1.12 -19.52
CA LEU A 8 -11.39 2.12 -18.47
C LEU A 8 -12.75 2.12 -17.81
N ILE A 9 -12.76 1.90 -16.50
CA ILE A 9 -13.96 2.01 -15.69
C ILE A 9 -13.81 3.26 -14.83
N LEU A 10 -14.70 4.22 -15.03
CA LEU A 10 -14.81 5.39 -14.17
C LEU A 10 -15.70 5.03 -12.99
N TRP A 11 -15.17 5.14 -11.78
CA TRP A 11 -15.94 4.93 -10.57
C TRP A 11 -16.31 6.27 -9.95
N LYS A 12 -17.59 6.43 -9.59
CA LYS A 12 -18.17 7.63 -8.97
C LYS A 12 -18.70 7.28 -7.59
N ASN A 13 -18.39 8.10 -6.59
CA ASN A 13 -19.06 8.05 -5.30
C ASN A 13 -20.44 8.75 -5.35
N GLN A 14 -21.17 8.73 -4.22
CA GLN A 14 -22.47 9.38 -4.08
C GLN A 14 -22.46 10.89 -4.40
N SER A 15 -21.31 11.56 -4.29
CA SER A 15 -21.13 12.98 -4.61
C SER A 15 -20.96 13.27 -6.10
N GLY A 16 -20.96 12.24 -6.96
CA GLY A 16 -20.89 12.38 -8.43
C GLY A 16 -19.50 12.69 -8.98
N LYS A 17 -18.46 12.75 -8.14
CA LYS A 17 -17.06 12.98 -8.53
C LYS A 17 -16.38 11.65 -8.90
N ASN A 18 -15.60 11.66 -9.98
CA ASN A 18 -14.77 10.52 -10.38
C ASN A 18 -13.49 10.52 -9.53
N ASP A 19 -13.53 9.85 -8.38
CA ASP A 19 -12.38 9.80 -7.47
C ASP A 19 -11.33 8.77 -7.92
N TYR A 20 -11.78 7.72 -8.62
CA TYR A 20 -10.93 6.63 -9.11
C TYR A 20 -11.23 6.27 -10.56
N VAL A 21 -10.16 5.86 -11.26
CA VAL A 21 -10.17 5.37 -12.63
C VAL A 21 -9.48 4.01 -12.62
N LEU A 22 -10.24 2.97 -12.90
CA LEU A 22 -9.71 1.60 -13.01
C LEU A 22 -9.27 1.35 -14.44
N ILE A 23 -8.04 0.88 -14.60
CA ILE A 23 -7.44 0.57 -15.90
C ILE A 23 -7.36 -0.95 -16.03
N ILE A 24 -8.17 -1.54 -16.91
CA ILE A 24 -8.28 -2.99 -17.06
C ILE A 24 -7.16 -3.49 -17.97
N CYS A 25 -6.09 -3.99 -17.36
CA CYS A 25 -4.90 -4.50 -18.03
C CYS A 25 -5.13 -5.93 -18.52
N THR A 26 -5.00 -6.11 -19.84
CA THR A 26 -5.06 -7.39 -20.55
C THR A 26 -4.00 -7.37 -21.66
N PRO A 27 -3.58 -8.52 -22.21
CA PRO A 27 -2.60 -8.52 -23.31
C PRO A 27 -3.06 -7.68 -24.49
N LYS A 28 -4.35 -7.77 -24.84
CA LYS A 28 -4.98 -6.97 -25.91
C LYS A 28 -4.97 -5.47 -25.61
N TYR A 29 -5.16 -5.08 -24.36
CA TYR A 29 -5.08 -3.66 -23.96
C TYR A 29 -3.65 -3.12 -24.10
N LYS A 30 -2.64 -3.89 -23.67
CA LYS A 30 -1.23 -3.51 -23.80
C LYS A 30 -0.87 -3.24 -25.26
N THR A 31 -1.13 -4.18 -26.16
CA THR A 31 -0.86 -4.02 -27.60
C THR A 31 -1.53 -2.76 -28.16
N LYS A 32 -2.82 -2.55 -27.86
CA LYS A 32 -3.53 -1.34 -28.33
C LYS A 32 -2.96 -0.04 -27.76
N SER A 33 -2.52 -0.03 -26.50
CA SER A 33 -1.95 1.14 -25.84
C SER A 33 -0.59 1.50 -26.43
N GLU A 34 0.27 0.50 -26.63
CA GLU A 34 1.65 0.69 -27.13
C GLU A 34 1.66 1.00 -28.62
N ASP A 35 0.85 0.30 -29.43
CA ASP A 35 0.73 0.52 -30.87
C ASP A 35 -0.20 1.69 -31.23
N ARG A 36 -0.75 2.38 -30.21
CA ARG A 36 -1.65 3.55 -30.35
C ARG A 36 -2.89 3.27 -31.22
N ILE A 37 -3.43 2.07 -31.14
CA ILE A 37 -4.55 1.60 -31.97
C ILE A 37 -5.89 2.01 -31.33
N GLY A 38 -6.77 2.62 -32.12
CA GLY A 38 -8.15 2.89 -31.73
C GLY A 38 -8.30 3.90 -30.59
N GLY A 39 -7.37 4.86 -30.46
CA GLY A 39 -7.42 5.94 -29.48
C GLY A 39 -6.92 5.60 -28.07
N VAL A 40 -6.54 4.35 -27.81
CA VAL A 40 -6.08 3.88 -26.48
C VAL A 40 -4.76 4.52 -26.05
N GLY A 41 -3.85 4.78 -26.99
CA GLY A 41 -2.60 5.49 -26.71
C GLY A 41 -2.84 6.93 -26.23
N TYR A 42 -3.81 7.63 -26.84
CA TYR A 42 -4.17 9.00 -26.48
C TYR A 42 -4.79 9.09 -25.08
N GLU A 43 -5.60 8.11 -24.70
CA GLU A 43 -6.12 8.00 -23.33
C GLU A 43 -4.98 7.83 -22.30
N GLY A 44 -3.96 7.04 -22.63
CA GLY A 44 -2.76 6.89 -21.80
C GLY A 44 -1.96 8.19 -21.62
N ASP A 45 -1.81 8.98 -22.69
CA ASP A 45 -1.13 10.29 -22.65
C ASP A 45 -1.88 11.28 -21.74
N ILE A 46 -3.22 11.33 -21.84
CA ILE A 46 -4.06 12.18 -20.97
C ILE A 46 -3.91 11.80 -19.50
N MET A 47 -3.91 10.50 -19.18
CA MET A 47 -3.77 10.03 -17.80
C MET A 47 -2.38 10.32 -17.24
N THR A 48 -1.35 10.13 -18.06
CA THR A 48 0.02 10.45 -17.68
C THR A 48 0.17 11.95 -17.42
N ALA A 49 -0.40 12.80 -18.28
CA ALA A 49 -0.41 14.25 -18.09
C ALA A 49 -1.17 14.65 -16.81
N GLU A 50 -2.36 14.08 -16.53
CA GLU A 50 -3.10 14.38 -15.30
C GLU A 50 -2.34 13.97 -14.04
N VAL A 51 -1.66 12.82 -14.07
CA VAL A 51 -0.83 12.35 -12.96
C VAL A 51 0.35 13.29 -12.73
N LEU A 52 1.03 13.72 -13.79
CA LEU A 52 2.17 14.63 -13.71
C LEU A 52 1.77 16.04 -13.24
N GLN A 53 0.60 16.54 -13.66
CA GLN A 53 0.14 17.88 -13.31
C GLN A 53 -0.45 17.98 -11.90
N LYS A 54 -1.21 16.98 -11.47
CA LYS A 54 -1.95 17.02 -10.18
C LYS A 54 -1.30 16.22 -9.07
N SER A 55 -0.20 15.50 -9.36
CA SER A 55 0.45 14.54 -8.45
C SER A 55 -0.52 13.53 -7.82
N ASN A 56 -1.69 13.31 -8.43
CA ASN A 56 -2.72 12.43 -7.90
C ASN A 56 -2.51 11.00 -8.41
N HIS A 57 -1.38 10.41 -7.99
CA HIS A 57 -0.97 9.08 -8.40
C HIS A 57 -1.96 7.98 -7.96
N ARG A 58 -2.83 8.25 -6.98
CA ARG A 58 -3.81 7.30 -6.43
C ARG A 58 -5.11 7.21 -7.21
N LYS A 59 -5.39 8.18 -8.09
CA LYS A 59 -6.61 8.20 -8.91
C LYS A 59 -6.66 7.07 -9.94
N PHE A 60 -5.50 6.68 -10.49
CA PHE A 60 -5.43 5.67 -11.55
C PHE A 60 -4.95 4.34 -10.99
N ILE A 61 -5.82 3.34 -10.99
CA ILE A 61 -5.57 2.01 -10.42
C ILE A 61 -5.55 0.98 -11.56
N PRO A 62 -4.37 0.48 -11.96
CA PRO A 62 -4.26 -0.63 -12.88
C PRO A 62 -4.76 -1.94 -12.25
N ILE A 63 -5.53 -2.70 -13.03
CA ILE A 63 -6.11 -3.98 -12.65
C ILE A 63 -5.63 -5.03 -13.65
N LEU A 64 -4.75 -5.94 -13.23
CA LEU A 64 -4.34 -7.07 -14.06
C LEU A 64 -5.50 -8.08 -14.12
N LYS A 65 -6.19 -8.14 -15.26
CA LYS A 65 -7.35 -9.02 -15.43
C LYS A 65 -7.01 -10.36 -16.10
N SER A 66 -5.96 -10.40 -16.91
CA SER A 66 -5.49 -11.63 -17.59
C SER A 66 -4.03 -11.48 -18.03
N GLY A 67 -3.33 -12.59 -18.24
CA GLY A 67 -1.92 -12.61 -18.61
C GLY A 67 -1.01 -12.27 -17.42
N THR A 68 0.25 -11.94 -17.70
CA THR A 68 1.23 -11.54 -16.68
C THR A 68 1.39 -10.01 -16.64
N LYS A 69 2.07 -9.52 -15.60
CA LYS A 69 2.48 -8.12 -15.48
C LYS A 69 3.15 -7.61 -16.76
N ASP A 70 4.08 -8.39 -17.30
CA ASP A 70 4.87 -8.00 -18.47
C ASP A 70 4.05 -8.06 -19.77
N THR A 71 3.10 -8.99 -19.89
CA THR A 71 2.31 -9.13 -21.13
C THR A 71 1.11 -8.20 -21.19
N SER A 72 0.63 -7.70 -20.05
CA SER A 72 -0.70 -7.08 -19.96
C SER A 72 -0.70 -5.66 -19.43
N ILE A 73 0.36 -5.22 -18.74
CA ILE A 73 0.49 -3.85 -18.25
C ILE A 73 1.36 -3.05 -19.24
N PRO A 74 0.85 -1.93 -19.79
CA PRO A 74 1.64 -1.04 -20.65
C PRO A 74 2.87 -0.48 -19.93
N SER A 75 3.93 -0.20 -20.68
CA SER A 75 5.19 0.37 -20.17
C SER A 75 5.00 1.59 -19.25
N TRP A 76 4.09 2.50 -19.59
CA TRP A 76 3.79 3.71 -18.80
C TRP A 76 3.10 3.45 -17.45
N LEU A 77 2.64 2.21 -17.20
CA LEU A 77 2.04 1.77 -15.93
C LEU A 77 2.92 0.78 -15.14
N GLN A 78 4.02 0.28 -15.72
CA GLN A 78 4.86 -0.78 -15.11
C GLN A 78 5.43 -0.43 -13.72
N GLY A 79 5.74 0.86 -13.50
CA GLY A 79 6.25 1.37 -12.23
C GLY A 79 5.16 1.70 -11.20
N LYS A 80 3.88 1.51 -11.53
CA LYS A 80 2.76 1.81 -10.62
C LYS A 80 2.28 0.55 -9.90
N TYR A 81 1.74 0.76 -8.70
CA TYR A 81 0.99 -0.26 -8.00
C TYR A 81 -0.19 -0.71 -8.86
N TYR A 82 -0.45 -2.01 -8.92
CA TYR A 82 -1.59 -2.60 -9.62
C TYR A 82 -2.23 -3.67 -8.72
N VAL A 83 -3.52 -3.92 -8.94
CA VAL A 83 -4.26 -5.01 -8.29
C VAL A 83 -4.32 -6.20 -9.24
N ASP A 84 -3.97 -7.38 -8.77
CA ASP A 84 -4.01 -8.60 -9.58
C ASP A 84 -5.33 -9.35 -9.40
N LEU A 85 -6.18 -9.34 -10.42
CA LEU A 85 -7.44 -10.09 -10.46
C LEU A 85 -7.40 -11.18 -11.55
N SER A 86 -6.20 -11.60 -11.97
CA SER A 86 -5.99 -12.64 -12.98
C SER A 86 -5.87 -14.04 -12.40
N ASN A 87 -5.52 -14.17 -11.12
CA ASN A 87 -5.31 -15.43 -10.43
C ASN A 87 -6.49 -15.77 -9.51
N GLU A 88 -7.18 -16.89 -9.78
CA GLU A 88 -8.34 -17.36 -9.00
C GLU A 88 -8.03 -17.55 -7.51
N THR A 89 -6.81 -18.01 -7.16
CA THR A 89 -6.39 -18.24 -5.77
C THR A 89 -6.37 -16.96 -4.93
N HIS A 90 -6.12 -15.80 -5.56
CA HIS A 90 -6.02 -14.51 -4.88
C HIS A 90 -7.14 -13.54 -5.29
N TYR A 91 -8.08 -14.00 -6.12
CA TYR A 91 -9.10 -13.15 -6.73
C TYR A 91 -9.98 -12.46 -5.69
N GLU A 92 -10.58 -13.24 -4.77
CA GLU A 92 -11.50 -12.70 -3.76
C GLU A 92 -10.82 -11.70 -2.82
N ASN A 93 -9.56 -11.97 -2.43
CA ASN A 93 -8.81 -11.07 -1.54
C ASN A 93 -8.51 -9.75 -2.24
N ASN A 94 -7.95 -9.83 -3.45
CA ASN A 94 -7.56 -8.66 -4.22
C ASN A 94 -8.80 -7.86 -4.68
N TYR A 95 -9.93 -8.53 -4.91
CA TYR A 95 -11.21 -7.90 -5.23
C TYR A 95 -11.78 -7.16 -4.01
N SER A 96 -11.78 -7.79 -2.83
CA SER A 96 -12.16 -7.15 -1.58
C SER A 96 -11.30 -5.90 -1.30
N ASP A 97 -9.98 -6.01 -1.46
CA ASP A 97 -9.04 -4.89 -1.28
C ASP A 97 -9.34 -3.72 -2.23
N LEU A 98 -9.67 -4.03 -3.49
CA LEU A 98 -10.08 -3.05 -4.47
C LEU A 98 -11.39 -2.36 -4.05
N THR A 99 -12.38 -3.12 -3.57
CA THR A 99 -13.67 -2.55 -3.15
C THR A 99 -13.55 -1.63 -1.93
N THR A 100 -12.75 -2.01 -0.92
CA THR A 100 -12.49 -1.14 0.25
C THR A 100 -11.78 0.14 -0.16
N THR A 101 -10.84 0.06 -1.10
CA THR A 101 -10.12 1.23 -1.62
C THR A 101 -11.05 2.17 -2.39
N LEU A 102 -11.98 1.62 -3.17
CA LEU A 102 -12.92 2.39 -3.97
C LEU A 102 -14.01 3.05 -3.14
N LEU A 103 -14.58 2.33 -2.17
CA LEU A 103 -15.72 2.82 -1.40
C LEU A 103 -15.37 3.94 -0.41
N ASN A 104 -14.08 4.19 -0.17
CA ASN A 104 -13.58 5.26 0.70
C ASN A 104 -14.38 5.36 2.01
N ASP A 105 -14.59 4.23 2.68
CA ASP A 105 -15.27 4.12 3.98
C ASP A 105 -14.34 4.59 5.11
N ARG A 106 -13.80 5.80 4.93
CA ARG A 106 -13.05 6.55 5.94
C ARG A 106 -13.97 7.64 6.44
N GLU A 107 -14.35 7.55 7.71
CA GLU A 107 -15.04 8.61 8.43
C GLU A 107 -14.36 9.97 8.16
N THR A 108 -15.10 10.91 7.55
CA THR A 108 -14.67 12.30 7.46
C THR A 108 -14.88 12.96 8.80
N ALA A 109 -13.81 13.44 9.44
CA ALA A 109 -13.88 14.13 10.72
C ALA A 109 -14.79 15.37 10.67
N PRO A 110 -15.73 15.56 11.63
CA PRO A 110 -16.58 16.74 11.68
C PRO A 110 -15.82 17.98 12.19
N GLU A 111 -16.29 19.17 11.78
CA GLU A 111 -15.66 20.46 12.07
C GLU A 111 -15.68 20.80 13.58
N LEU A 112 -14.55 21.31 14.09
CA LEU A 112 -14.29 21.56 15.51
C LEU A 112 -15.09 22.75 16.07
N GLY A 113 -16.20 22.46 16.75
CA GLY A 113 -16.86 23.39 17.67
C GLY A 113 -16.21 23.35 19.06
N ILE A 114 -15.79 24.51 19.57
CA ILE A 114 -15.15 24.69 20.88
C ILE A 114 -16.15 24.32 21.99
N SER A 115 -15.81 23.40 22.90
CA SER A 115 -16.66 23.07 24.05
C SER A 115 -15.91 23.16 25.38
N THR A 116 -16.38 24.03 26.27
CA THR A 116 -16.00 24.09 27.68
C THR A 116 -16.84 23.16 28.54
N THR A 117 -16.15 22.47 29.44
CA THR A 117 -16.56 21.91 30.75
C THR A 117 -17.55 20.74 30.83
N ARG A 118 -17.02 19.63 31.36
CA ARG A 118 -17.63 18.37 31.83
C ARG A 118 -18.74 18.54 32.88
N LYS A 119 -19.78 17.69 32.79
CA LYS A 119 -20.18 16.69 33.81
C LYS A 119 -20.90 15.50 33.13
N THR A 120 -20.52 14.27 33.45
CA THR A 120 -21.22 13.01 33.09
C THR A 120 -22.51 12.89 33.92
N PRO A 121 -23.59 12.26 33.40
CA PRO A 121 -23.64 10.79 33.30
C PRO A 121 -24.40 10.22 32.07
N ASN A 122 -24.12 8.95 31.77
CA ASN A 122 -24.81 8.05 30.83
C ASN A 122 -24.72 8.32 29.31
N SER A 123 -24.41 7.22 28.60
CA SER A 123 -24.47 6.99 27.14
C SER A 123 -23.52 7.80 26.24
N ARG A 124 -23.02 7.09 25.23
CA ARG A 124 -22.28 7.53 24.03
C ARG A 124 -20.79 7.85 24.17
N ASN A 125 -20.08 7.27 23.20
CA ASN A 125 -18.84 7.70 22.55
C ASN A 125 -17.86 8.49 23.39
N GLN A 126 -16.70 7.89 23.66
CA GLN A 126 -15.49 8.68 23.84
C GLN A 126 -14.37 8.13 22.96
N GLU A 127 -14.28 8.76 21.79
CA GLU A 127 -13.07 9.00 21.02
C GLU A 127 -11.90 9.28 21.96
N THR A 128 -10.91 8.39 21.93
CA THR A 128 -9.56 8.72 22.37
C THR A 128 -8.92 9.62 21.32
N LYS A 129 -8.78 10.91 21.68
CA LYS A 129 -7.95 11.90 20.99
C LYS A 129 -6.60 11.31 20.59
N SER A 130 -6.39 11.07 19.30
CA SER A 130 -5.05 10.84 18.76
C SER A 130 -4.38 12.19 18.53
N GLU A 131 -3.40 12.53 19.36
CA GLU A 131 -2.34 13.45 18.94
C GLU A 131 -1.79 13.02 17.57
N PRO A 132 -1.34 13.94 16.71
CA PRO A 132 -0.72 13.58 15.44
C PRO A 132 0.55 12.77 15.73
N VAL A 133 0.43 11.44 15.60
CA VAL A 133 1.54 10.51 15.80
C VAL A 133 2.67 10.91 14.84
N PRO A 134 3.89 11.19 15.34
CA PRO A 134 5.02 11.57 14.51
C PRO A 134 5.24 10.55 13.38
N LYS A 135 5.51 11.03 12.16
CA LYS A 135 5.83 10.18 10.98
C LYS A 135 7.02 9.22 11.22
N ASP A 136 7.78 9.46 12.29
CA ASP A 136 8.97 8.73 12.67
C ASP A 136 8.75 7.68 13.77
N GLU A 137 7.52 7.51 14.28
CA GLU A 137 7.29 6.46 15.28
C GLU A 137 7.42 5.06 14.64
N PRO A 138 8.16 4.11 15.26
CA PRO A 138 8.24 2.74 14.75
C PRO A 138 6.86 2.09 14.64
N ILE A 139 6.72 1.20 13.66
CA ILE A 139 5.47 0.48 13.43
C ILE A 139 5.25 -0.53 14.55
N LYS A 140 4.05 -0.52 15.13
CA LYS A 140 3.64 -1.39 16.24
C LYS A 140 2.30 -2.03 15.90
N ILE A 141 2.12 -3.28 16.33
CA ILE A 141 0.83 -3.96 16.29
C ILE A 141 0.02 -3.47 17.50
N LYS A 142 -1.15 -2.89 17.22
CA LYS A 142 -2.11 -2.44 18.25
C LYS A 142 -2.90 -3.60 18.82
N GLY A 143 -3.38 -4.49 17.95
CA GLY A 143 -4.27 -5.57 18.33
C GLY A 143 -4.78 -6.35 17.13
N ILE A 144 -5.72 -7.26 17.39
CA ILE A 144 -6.40 -8.06 16.38
C ILE A 144 -7.73 -7.37 16.08
N VAL A 145 -8.07 -7.20 14.80
CA VAL A 145 -9.38 -6.67 14.41
C VAL A 145 -10.38 -7.84 14.44
N ILE A 146 -11.04 -8.01 15.58
CA ILE A 146 -11.87 -9.19 15.88
C ILE A 146 -13.09 -9.27 14.93
N ASP A 147 -13.65 -8.13 14.54
CA ASP A 147 -14.85 -8.06 13.69
C ASP A 147 -14.60 -8.45 12.22
N GLU A 148 -13.33 -8.57 11.81
CA GLU A 148 -12.92 -8.95 10.44
C GLU A 148 -12.46 -10.42 10.35
N ILE A 149 -12.58 -11.20 11.42
CA ILE A 149 -12.24 -12.63 11.41
C ILE A 149 -13.35 -13.39 10.69
N THR A 150 -13.12 -13.75 9.43
CA THR A 150 -14.02 -14.61 8.62
C THR A 150 -14.44 -15.86 9.40
N GLN A 151 -15.70 -16.30 9.35
CA GLN A 151 -16.14 -17.55 9.99
C GLN A 151 -15.72 -18.80 9.20
N PRO A 152 -15.49 -19.97 9.85
CA PRO A 152 -15.00 -21.15 9.17
C PRO A 152 -16.13 -21.85 8.39
N THR A 153 -15.84 -22.42 7.23
CA THR A 153 -16.81 -23.20 6.46
C THR A 153 -17.06 -24.60 7.05
N ASN A 154 -16.10 -25.16 7.82
CA ASN A 154 -16.23 -26.44 8.53
C ASN A 154 -16.81 -27.59 7.66
N ASP A 155 -16.54 -27.55 6.36
CA ASP A 155 -17.11 -28.48 5.38
C ASP A 155 -16.30 -29.78 5.22
N GLY A 156 -15.24 -29.95 6.02
CA GLY A 156 -14.40 -31.15 6.04
C GLY A 156 -13.34 -31.20 4.94
N THR A 157 -13.25 -30.17 4.09
CA THR A 157 -12.16 -30.06 3.10
C THR A 157 -10.85 -29.62 3.77
N ALA A 158 -9.70 -30.02 3.20
CA ALA A 158 -8.39 -29.66 3.75
C ALA A 158 -8.22 -28.12 3.77
N GLY A 159 -8.21 -27.53 4.97
CA GLY A 159 -8.11 -26.08 5.15
C GLY A 159 -9.42 -25.38 5.52
N SER A 160 -10.54 -26.10 5.62
CA SER A 160 -11.89 -25.56 5.93
C SER A 160 -12.06 -24.88 7.29
N GLY A 161 -11.07 -25.00 8.17
CA GLY A 161 -11.05 -24.41 9.52
C GLY A 161 -10.00 -23.30 9.71
N LEU A 162 -9.37 -22.82 8.63
CA LEU A 162 -8.26 -21.89 8.73
C LEU A 162 -8.68 -20.45 8.41
N TYR A 163 -8.41 -19.53 9.34
CA TYR A 163 -8.85 -18.13 9.28
C TYR A 163 -7.84 -17.20 8.63
N LYS A 164 -8.33 -16.02 8.21
CA LYS A 164 -7.50 -14.81 8.02
C LYS A 164 -7.53 -14.03 9.32
N ILE A 165 -6.36 -13.70 9.86
CA ILE A 165 -6.24 -12.98 11.13
C ILE A 165 -5.61 -11.62 10.85
N PRO A 166 -6.41 -10.54 10.79
CA PRO A 166 -5.92 -9.18 10.61
C PRO A 166 -5.42 -8.59 11.93
N PHE A 167 -4.21 -8.05 11.88
CA PHE A 167 -3.55 -7.32 12.96
C PHE A 167 -3.45 -5.85 12.57
N GLU A 168 -4.05 -4.97 13.38
CA GLU A 168 -4.00 -3.53 13.15
C GLU A 168 -2.63 -2.97 13.56
N LEU A 169 -2.06 -2.14 12.70
CA LEU A 169 -0.84 -1.38 12.94
C LEU A 169 -1.17 0.05 13.40
N ASN A 170 -0.26 0.66 14.16
CA ASN A 170 -0.40 2.06 14.60
C ASN A 170 -0.41 3.07 13.44
N ARG A 171 0.13 2.71 12.28
CA ARG A 171 0.13 3.53 11.05
C ARG A 171 0.19 2.66 9.80
N THR A 172 -0.10 3.27 8.65
CA THR A 172 0.11 2.64 7.33
C THR A 172 1.61 2.49 7.04
N PRO A 173 2.17 1.27 6.97
CA PRO A 173 3.54 1.04 6.53
C PRO A 173 3.82 1.52 5.11
N SER A 174 5.07 1.92 4.87
CA SER A 174 5.55 2.16 3.50
C SER A 174 5.65 0.83 2.73
N TYR A 175 5.85 0.92 1.41
CA TYR A 175 6.10 -0.26 0.60
C TYR A 175 7.35 -1.03 1.06
N GLU A 176 8.45 -0.32 1.28
CA GLU A 176 9.71 -0.90 1.74
C GLU A 176 9.53 -1.61 3.06
N TRP A 177 8.78 -1.02 4.00
CA TRP A 177 8.51 -1.69 5.27
C TRP A 177 7.77 -3.01 5.09
N ARG A 178 6.74 -3.05 4.22
CA ARG A 178 5.95 -4.27 3.97
C ARG A 178 6.80 -5.39 3.40
N GLU A 179 7.67 -5.07 2.46
CA GLU A 179 8.63 -6.03 1.91
C GLU A 179 9.59 -6.55 2.97
N LEU A 180 10.15 -5.66 3.81
CA LEU A 180 11.05 -6.06 4.89
C LEU A 180 10.33 -6.93 5.92
N PHE A 181 9.07 -6.61 6.25
CA PHE A 181 8.23 -7.39 7.15
C PHE A 181 7.94 -8.79 6.61
N ILE A 182 7.50 -8.92 5.36
CA ILE A 182 7.21 -10.23 4.74
C ILE A 182 8.49 -11.08 4.71
N ASN A 183 9.63 -10.47 4.37
CA ASN A 183 10.91 -11.17 4.39
C ASN A 183 11.33 -11.60 5.81
N ALA A 184 11.15 -10.73 6.80
CA ALA A 184 11.43 -11.03 8.21
C ALA A 184 10.50 -12.11 8.76
N TRP A 185 9.23 -12.16 8.33
CA TRP A 185 8.31 -13.23 8.67
C TRP A 185 8.77 -14.56 8.08
N ASN A 186 9.11 -14.60 6.79
CA ASN A 186 9.52 -15.83 6.11
C ASN A 186 10.87 -16.38 6.58
N ARG A 187 11.71 -15.53 7.19
CA ARG A 187 13.03 -15.87 7.74
C ARG A 187 13.18 -15.20 9.10
N PRO A 188 12.45 -15.66 10.12
CA PRO A 188 12.45 -15.01 11.41
C PRO A 188 13.78 -15.23 12.14
N PRO A 189 14.20 -14.30 13.02
CA PRO A 189 15.38 -14.47 13.86
C PRO A 189 15.30 -15.69 14.79
N SER A 190 14.08 -16.11 15.13
CA SER A 190 13.79 -17.29 15.94
C SER A 190 12.65 -18.08 15.31
N TRP A 191 12.86 -19.40 15.19
CA TRP A 191 11.89 -20.34 14.61
C TRP A 191 11.00 -20.92 15.70
N THR A 192 9.70 -21.05 15.40
CA THR A 192 8.77 -21.87 16.19
C THR A 192 8.47 -23.16 15.45
N SER A 193 8.14 -24.22 16.19
CA SER A 193 7.88 -25.55 15.61
C SER A 193 6.72 -25.57 14.61
N MET A 194 5.76 -24.65 14.77
CA MET A 194 4.60 -24.47 13.89
C MET A 194 4.77 -23.29 12.92
N HIS A 195 5.97 -22.70 12.79
CA HIS A 195 6.16 -21.55 11.92
C HIS A 195 5.89 -21.90 10.45
N ARG A 196 5.01 -21.12 9.81
CA ARG A 196 4.65 -21.28 8.40
C ARG A 196 5.08 -20.06 7.59
N ARG A 197 5.84 -20.30 6.53
CA ARG A 197 6.25 -19.27 5.57
C ARG A 197 5.11 -18.99 4.60
N GLY A 198 5.07 -17.79 4.04
CA GLY A 198 4.13 -17.40 2.98
C GLY A 198 2.70 -17.12 3.44
N ILE A 199 2.40 -17.27 4.73
CA ILE A 199 1.06 -16.97 5.26
C ILE A 199 0.85 -15.49 5.58
N ALA A 200 1.94 -14.74 5.81
CA ALA A 200 1.86 -13.33 6.17
C ALA A 200 1.79 -12.42 4.94
N THR A 201 0.85 -11.47 5.00
CA THR A 201 0.67 -10.40 4.02
C THR A 201 0.53 -9.06 4.75
N ALA A 202 0.84 -7.95 4.10
CA ALA A 202 0.72 -6.62 4.71
C ALA A 202 0.10 -5.63 3.72
N TYR A 203 -0.99 -4.98 4.12
CA TYR A 203 -1.73 -4.02 3.30
C TYR A 203 -2.37 -2.95 4.17
N GLY A 204 -2.55 -1.74 3.63
CA GLY A 204 -3.11 -0.62 4.40
C GLY A 204 -2.34 -0.39 5.70
N ASN A 205 -3.06 -0.32 6.82
CA ASN A 205 -2.52 -0.31 8.18
C ASN A 205 -2.64 -1.69 8.86
N GLN A 206 -2.66 -2.79 8.11
CA GLN A 206 -2.86 -4.13 8.65
C GLN A 206 -1.78 -5.12 8.19
N VAL A 207 -1.52 -6.10 9.04
CA VAL A 207 -0.82 -7.35 8.71
C VAL A 207 -1.82 -8.48 8.81
N ILE A 208 -1.88 -9.36 7.83
CA ILE A 208 -2.84 -10.46 7.79
C ILE A 208 -2.06 -11.78 7.75
N LEU A 209 -2.36 -12.67 8.69
CA LEU A 209 -1.92 -14.06 8.63
C LEU A 209 -3.03 -14.91 8.04
N ASN A 210 -2.75 -15.54 6.90
CA ASN A 210 -3.70 -16.40 6.19
C ASN A 210 -3.51 -17.85 6.59
N GLY A 211 -4.62 -18.55 6.84
CA GLY A 211 -4.56 -19.98 7.04
C GLY A 211 -4.11 -20.38 8.45
N THR A 212 -4.35 -19.56 9.48
CA THR A 212 -3.98 -19.84 10.88
C THR A 212 -5.17 -19.62 11.81
N THR A 213 -5.12 -20.16 13.03
CA THR A 213 -6.15 -19.94 14.05
C THR A 213 -5.70 -18.96 15.13
N ILE A 214 -6.65 -18.41 15.87
CA ILE A 214 -6.34 -17.46 16.95
C ILE A 214 -5.52 -18.13 18.07
N GLU A 215 -5.74 -19.42 18.31
CA GLU A 215 -5.00 -20.23 19.28
C GLU A 215 -3.56 -20.48 18.82
N GLU A 216 -3.36 -20.77 17.53
CA GLU A 216 -2.02 -20.85 16.95
C GLU A 216 -1.28 -19.52 17.03
N VAL A 217 -2.01 -18.42 16.83
CA VAL A 217 -1.46 -17.08 16.97
C VAL A 217 -0.97 -16.86 18.38
N GLU A 218 -1.80 -17.13 19.37
CA GLU A 218 -1.46 -16.95 20.78
C GLU A 218 -0.25 -17.81 21.18
N LYS A 219 -0.22 -19.07 20.74
CA LYS A 219 0.75 -20.07 21.19
C LYS A 219 2.07 -20.04 20.43
N TYR A 220 2.06 -19.74 19.13
CA TYR A 220 3.23 -19.95 18.26
C TYR A 220 3.61 -18.76 17.38
N HIS A 221 2.66 -17.90 16.98
CA HIS A 221 2.97 -16.84 16.01
C HIS A 221 3.18 -15.46 16.64
N LYS A 222 2.61 -15.18 17.81
CA LYS A 222 2.68 -13.88 18.49
C LYS A 222 4.10 -13.33 18.61
N ASP A 223 5.04 -14.14 19.10
CA ASP A 223 6.41 -13.70 19.31
C ASP A 223 7.17 -13.55 17.99
N THR A 224 6.96 -14.46 17.05
CA THR A 224 7.52 -14.35 15.69
C THR A 224 7.01 -13.09 14.98
N LEU A 225 5.73 -12.76 15.15
CA LEU A 225 5.10 -11.59 14.55
C LEU A 225 5.70 -10.30 15.11
N LYS A 226 5.87 -10.22 16.43
CA LYS A 226 6.56 -9.10 17.10
C LYS A 226 8.00 -8.96 16.63
N LEU A 227 8.74 -10.07 16.53
CA LEU A 227 10.11 -10.07 16.03
C LEU A 227 10.18 -9.59 14.58
N ALA A 228 9.30 -10.07 13.71
CA ALA A 228 9.26 -9.65 12.31
C ALA A 228 9.03 -8.13 12.17
N VAL A 229 8.09 -7.57 12.96
CA VAL A 229 7.85 -6.11 13.02
C VAL A 229 9.11 -5.35 13.50
N GLN A 230 9.77 -5.83 14.55
CA GLN A 230 10.99 -5.21 15.07
C GLN A 230 12.13 -5.23 14.04
N VAL A 231 12.34 -6.35 13.36
CA VAL A 231 13.34 -6.48 12.31
C VAL A 231 13.04 -5.52 11.16
N ALA A 232 11.78 -5.45 10.70
CA ALA A 232 11.38 -4.56 9.63
C ALA A 232 11.61 -3.08 9.98
N ASN A 233 11.25 -2.67 11.20
CA ASN A 233 11.51 -1.31 11.69
C ASN A 233 13.02 -1.00 11.69
N LYS A 234 13.84 -1.89 12.26
CA LYS A 234 15.29 -1.71 12.34
C LYS A 234 15.94 -1.64 10.95
N GLN A 235 15.52 -2.50 10.02
CA GLN A 235 16.03 -2.50 8.66
C GLN A 235 15.63 -1.22 7.90
N LEU A 236 14.39 -0.76 8.07
CA LEU A 236 13.93 0.47 7.43
C LEU A 236 14.71 1.69 7.95
N GLU A 237 14.93 1.76 9.26
CA GLU A 237 15.74 2.80 9.90
C GLU A 237 17.15 2.84 9.32
N GLU A 238 17.80 1.68 9.19
CA GLU A 238 19.14 1.57 8.59
C GLU A 238 19.16 2.05 7.13
N ILE A 239 18.17 1.65 6.33
CA ILE A 239 18.04 2.08 4.93
C ILE A 239 17.87 3.60 4.84
N ASN A 240 16.99 4.17 5.66
CA ASN A 240 16.75 5.61 5.68
C ASN A 240 18.00 6.38 6.09
N ARG A 241 18.73 5.90 7.11
CA ARG A 241 20.00 6.49 7.55
C ARG A 241 21.04 6.49 6.43
N ARG A 242 21.17 5.38 5.69
CA ARG A 242 22.09 5.28 4.54
C ARG A 242 21.70 6.25 3.42
N LYS A 243 20.41 6.32 3.07
CA LYS A 243 19.90 7.26 2.06
C LYS A 243 20.18 8.71 2.44
N GLN A 244 19.98 9.08 3.70
CA GLN A 244 20.27 10.43 4.20
C GLN A 244 21.77 10.76 4.11
N GLN A 245 22.64 9.83 4.57
CA GLN A 245 24.09 10.01 4.49
C GLN A 245 24.62 10.10 3.05
N GLN A 246 23.99 9.40 2.11
CA GLN A 246 24.35 9.47 0.70
C GLN A 246 23.89 10.80 0.08
N ALA A 247 22.64 11.21 0.32
CA ALA A 247 22.10 12.47 -0.17
C ALA A 247 22.92 13.68 0.34
N GLU A 248 23.36 13.64 1.59
CA GLU A 248 24.20 14.70 2.16
C GLU A 248 25.59 14.73 1.52
N ARG A 249 26.21 13.57 1.28
CA ARG A 249 27.50 13.49 0.56
C ARG A 249 27.41 14.07 -0.84
N GLU A 250 26.40 13.66 -1.60
CA GLU A 250 26.17 14.17 -2.96
C GLU A 250 25.90 15.68 -2.95
N ARG A 251 25.22 16.20 -1.93
CA ARG A 251 24.98 17.64 -1.77
C ARG A 251 26.28 18.39 -1.56
N ILE A 252 27.12 17.93 -0.62
CA ILE A 252 28.43 18.53 -0.34
C ILE A 252 29.32 18.51 -1.58
N GLU A 253 29.34 17.37 -2.30
CA GLU A 253 30.10 17.24 -3.56
C GLU A 253 29.61 18.22 -4.63
N ARG A 254 28.29 18.37 -4.82
CA ARG A 254 27.72 19.35 -5.75
C ARG A 254 28.04 20.78 -5.37
N GLU A 255 27.97 21.12 -4.08
CA GLU A 255 28.31 22.45 -3.59
C GLU A 255 29.80 22.76 -3.81
N ASN A 256 30.69 21.80 -3.55
CA ASN A 256 32.13 21.93 -3.81
C ASN A 256 32.42 22.04 -5.31
N HIS A 257 31.78 21.22 -6.14
CA HIS A 257 31.91 21.27 -7.59
C HIS A 257 31.46 22.62 -8.15
N ARG A 258 30.31 23.14 -7.66
CA ARG A 258 29.81 24.47 -8.05
C ARG A 258 30.78 25.58 -7.67
N LYS A 259 31.32 25.58 -6.45
CA LYS A 259 32.34 26.55 -6.02
C LYS A 259 33.58 26.50 -6.90
N ASN A 260 34.06 25.30 -7.21
CA ASN A 260 35.21 25.13 -8.10
C ASN A 260 34.96 25.66 -9.52
N ILE A 261 33.76 25.46 -10.07
CA ILE A 261 33.38 26.05 -11.38
C ILE A 261 33.39 27.58 -11.31
N ASP A 262 32.81 28.16 -10.25
CA ASP A 262 32.74 29.61 -10.05
C ASP A 262 34.14 30.24 -9.95
N ASP A 263 35.04 29.60 -9.20
CA ASP A 263 36.45 30.00 -9.06
C ASP A 263 37.20 29.94 -10.40
N ILE A 264 36.97 28.91 -11.23
CA ILE A 264 37.58 28.79 -12.56
C ILE A 264 37.02 29.85 -13.51
N SER A 265 35.71 30.06 -13.51
CA SER A 265 35.06 31.07 -14.36
C SER A 265 35.59 32.47 -14.08
N ASN A 266 35.83 32.81 -12.82
CA ASN A 266 36.39 34.12 -12.42
C ASN A 266 37.86 34.30 -12.84
N ARG A 267 38.60 33.22 -13.16
CA ARG A 267 40.01 33.27 -13.58
C ARG A 267 40.20 33.29 -15.09
N ILE A 268 39.18 32.91 -15.87
CA ILE A 268 39.25 32.92 -17.33
C ILE A 268 38.84 34.32 -17.80
N ASN A 269 39.81 35.10 -18.26
CA ASN A 269 39.57 36.40 -18.88
C ASN A 269 39.52 36.25 -20.41
N PHE A 270 38.59 36.94 -21.08
CA PHE A 270 38.36 36.85 -22.53
C PHE A 270 38.71 38.15 -23.29
N ASP A 271 39.51 39.03 -22.69
CA ASP A 271 40.06 40.23 -23.33
C ASP A 271 41.05 39.92 -24.46
#